data_AF-A0A5S9IR62-F1
#
_entry.id   AF-A0A5S9IR62-F1
#
_cell.length_a   1.000
_cell.length_b   1.000
_cell.length_c   1.000
_cell.angle_alpha   90.00
_cell.angle_beta   90.00
_cell.angle_gamma   90.00
#
_symmetry.space_group_name_H-M   'P 1'
#
loop_
_entity.id
_entity.type
_entity.pdbx_description
1 polymer ?
#
loop_
_entity_poly.entity_id
_entity_poly.type
_entity_poly.pdbx_seq_one_letter_code
_entity_poly.pdbx_strand_id
1 'polypeptide(L)'
;MGLKNVQMKPLKNPSNFRKLSMGNWGKVGDPQVYAVLELDCENALRYIQQMREKLNVKVTINHLVGRIIALTLDRYPQLNGMIARQKIYLRENVDIFFQVAMEDAETELVGICIKNAHEKSLTQFAESVIRKTEKVRSSKNHPMRKSQSRFGIIPWRMMPTLVKFLNWLQYDWNFNLSWLGVPKDAMGSIMVTSVGTLGMQLVFVPLTHIGRTPGQIAVGSIYKKPVVNDDDQIEVRKRLNLCCTFDHRFMDGLLASKMAKMLTAMFENPEKYDDYIEAQISGKEFKFRVE
;
A
#
# COMPACT_ATOMS: atom_id res chain seq x y z
N MET A 1 -25.32 -9.81 -12.69
CA MET A 1 -25.10 -8.40 -13.09
C MET A 1 -23.72 -7.99 -12.57
N GLY A 2 -22.77 -7.72 -13.47
CA GLY A 2 -21.37 -7.47 -13.11
C GLY A 2 -21.21 -6.25 -12.21
N LEU A 3 -20.40 -6.40 -11.18
CA LEU A 3 -19.96 -5.38 -10.24
C LEU A 3 -19.15 -4.30 -10.99
N LYS A 4 -19.75 -3.14 -11.34
CA LYS A 4 -19.11 -2.11 -12.20
C LYS A 4 -18.21 -1.10 -11.47
N ASN A 5 -18.36 -0.94 -10.15
CA ASN A 5 -17.56 0.03 -9.40
C ASN A 5 -16.15 -0.53 -9.14
N VAL A 6 -15.92 -1.35 -8.13
CA VAL A 6 -14.63 -2.04 -7.95
C VAL A 6 -14.69 -3.42 -8.59
N GLN A 7 -13.70 -3.73 -9.42
CA GLN A 7 -13.55 -5.05 -10.05
C GLN A 7 -13.02 -6.04 -9.02
N MET A 8 -13.84 -7.04 -8.69
CA MET A 8 -13.57 -7.98 -7.62
C MET A 8 -14.20 -9.35 -7.90
N LYS A 9 -13.55 -10.38 -7.34
CA LYS A 9 -14.06 -11.75 -7.32
C LYS A 9 -14.15 -12.29 -5.89
N PRO A 10 -15.20 -13.05 -5.54
CA PRO A 10 -15.28 -13.67 -4.22
C PRO A 10 -14.14 -14.68 -4.02
N LEU A 11 -13.52 -14.69 -2.84
CA LEU A 11 -12.56 -15.72 -2.47
C LEU A 11 -13.28 -17.07 -2.36
N LYS A 12 -12.95 -18.01 -3.24
CA LYS A 12 -13.47 -19.38 -3.20
C LYS A 12 -12.74 -20.18 -2.11
N ASN A 13 -13.47 -21.00 -1.36
CA ASN A 13 -12.94 -21.90 -0.34
C ASN A 13 -11.99 -21.22 0.69
N PRO A 14 -12.45 -20.20 1.43
CA PRO A 14 -11.63 -19.57 2.46
C PRO A 14 -11.24 -20.58 3.55
N SER A 15 -10.06 -20.41 4.15
CA SER A 15 -9.59 -21.22 5.28
C SER A 15 -10.56 -21.13 6.46
N ASN A 16 -10.55 -22.15 7.32
CA ASN A 16 -11.40 -22.16 8.54
C ASN A 16 -11.11 -20.95 9.42
N PHE A 17 -9.84 -20.57 9.57
CA PHE A 17 -9.43 -19.34 10.24
C PHE A 17 -10.14 -18.11 9.68
N ARG A 18 -10.15 -17.93 8.36
CA ARG A 18 -10.81 -16.79 7.68
C ARG A 18 -12.33 -16.78 7.83
N LYS A 19 -12.97 -17.95 8.00
CA LYS A 19 -14.41 -18.02 8.26
C LYS A 19 -14.71 -17.61 9.70
N LEU A 20 -13.96 -18.16 10.66
CA LEU A 20 -14.13 -17.87 12.09
C LEU A 20 -13.76 -16.41 12.42
N SER A 21 -12.74 -15.86 11.77
CA SER A 21 -12.29 -14.49 11.99
C SER A 21 -13.37 -13.45 11.71
N MET A 22 -14.30 -13.70 10.77
CA MET A 22 -15.40 -12.79 10.47
C MET A 22 -16.35 -12.60 11.67
N GLY A 23 -16.53 -13.63 12.50
CA GLY A 23 -17.38 -13.60 13.68
C GLY A 23 -16.62 -13.28 14.98
N ASN A 24 -15.30 -13.45 14.99
CA ASN A 24 -14.48 -13.29 16.19
C ASN A 24 -14.22 -11.81 16.54
N TRP A 25 -14.02 -10.95 15.54
CA TRP A 25 -13.63 -9.55 15.75
C TRP A 25 -14.73 -8.56 15.34
N GLY A 26 -15.14 -7.72 16.29
CA GLY A 26 -16.08 -6.61 16.12
C GLY A 26 -15.55 -5.33 16.78
N LYS A 27 -16.29 -4.76 17.73
CA LYS A 27 -15.78 -3.75 18.68
C LYS A 27 -15.91 -4.34 20.09
N VAL A 28 -15.01 -4.21 21.06
CA VAL A 28 -13.81 -3.38 21.28
C VAL A 28 -12.54 -4.02 20.69
N GLY A 29 -11.63 -3.22 20.11
CA GLY A 29 -10.32 -3.66 19.63
C GLY A 29 -10.27 -4.12 18.17
N ASP A 30 -10.56 -3.21 17.22
CA ASP A 30 -10.36 -3.35 15.76
C ASP A 30 -9.26 -4.38 15.40
N PRO A 31 -9.49 -5.35 14.49
CA PRO A 31 -8.58 -6.47 14.22
C PRO A 31 -7.26 -6.07 13.53
N GLN A 32 -6.64 -4.96 13.90
CA GLN A 32 -5.36 -4.53 13.36
C GLN A 32 -4.22 -5.35 13.98
N VAL A 33 -3.35 -5.86 13.12
CA VAL A 33 -2.04 -6.37 13.49
C VAL A 33 -1.00 -5.33 13.10
N TYR A 34 -0.09 -5.06 14.02
CA TYR A 34 1.07 -4.22 13.80
C TYR A 34 2.31 -5.10 13.65
N ALA A 35 3.08 -4.87 12.59
CA ALA A 35 4.31 -5.60 12.32
C ALA A 35 5.39 -4.62 11.86
N VAL A 36 6.63 -4.85 12.30
CA VAL A 36 7.81 -4.12 11.82
C VAL A 36 8.62 -5.06 10.96
N LEU A 37 8.93 -4.63 9.75
CA LEU A 37 9.93 -5.26 8.91
C LEU A 37 11.12 -4.31 8.77
N GLU A 38 12.22 -4.65 9.42
CA GLU A 38 13.48 -3.94 9.23
C GLU A 38 14.20 -4.54 8.03
N LEU A 39 14.57 -3.69 7.08
CA LEU A 39 15.23 -4.07 5.83
C LEU A 39 16.65 -3.52 5.79
N ASP A 40 17.61 -4.31 5.30
CA ASP A 40 18.84 -3.74 4.76
C ASP A 40 18.50 -3.00 3.47
N CYS A 41 18.87 -1.72 3.39
CA CYS A 41 18.66 -0.93 2.19
C CYS A 41 19.95 -0.44 1.52
N GLU A 42 21.13 -0.90 1.94
CA GLU A 42 22.40 -0.47 1.33
C GLU A 42 22.44 -0.81 -0.17
N ASN A 43 22.09 -2.04 -0.51
CA ASN A 43 22.05 -2.51 -1.90
C ASN A 43 20.93 -1.82 -2.69
N ALA A 44 19.73 -1.72 -2.12
CA ALA A 44 18.61 -0.99 -2.71
C ALA A 44 18.95 0.49 -3.00
N LEU A 45 19.69 1.16 -2.12
CA LEU A 45 20.12 2.55 -2.32
C LEU A 45 21.13 2.67 -3.47
N ARG A 46 22.09 1.75 -3.56
CA ARG A 46 23.02 1.68 -4.69
C ARG A 46 22.28 1.47 -6.01
N TYR A 47 21.32 0.55 -6.04
CA TYR A 47 20.48 0.30 -7.20
C TYR A 47 19.67 1.55 -7.61
N ILE A 48 19.03 2.23 -6.66
CA ILE A 48 18.30 3.48 -6.92
C ILE A 48 19.21 4.55 -7.52
N GLN A 49 20.45 4.66 -7.03
CA GLN A 49 21.42 5.63 -7.56
C GLN A 49 21.78 5.31 -9.02
N GLN A 50 22.07 4.05 -9.33
CA GLN A 50 22.33 3.60 -10.71
C GLN A 50 21.12 3.87 -11.63
N MET A 51 19.90 3.66 -11.14
CA MET A 51 18.68 3.93 -11.91
C MET A 51 18.47 5.42 -12.19
N ARG A 52 18.81 6.29 -11.24
CA ARG A 52 18.76 7.75 -11.45
C ARG A 52 19.71 8.19 -12.55
N GLU A 53 20.92 7.65 -12.55
CA GLU A 53 21.96 7.96 -13.53
C GLU A 53 21.59 7.46 -14.93
N LYS A 54 21.06 6.23 -15.03
CA LYS A 54 20.69 5.61 -16.32
C LYS A 54 19.43 6.20 -16.96
N LEU A 55 18.42 6.54 -16.15
CA LEU A 55 17.05 6.77 -16.65
C LEU A 55 16.60 8.23 -16.56
N ASN A 56 17.42 9.13 -16.01
CA ASN A 56 17.11 10.55 -15.81
C ASN A 56 15.77 10.82 -15.07
N VAL A 57 15.32 9.87 -14.25
CA VAL A 57 14.11 9.98 -13.43
C VAL A 57 14.50 9.91 -11.96
N LYS A 58 13.89 10.79 -11.15
CA LYS A 58 14.13 10.86 -9.69
C LYS A 58 13.46 9.70 -8.95
N VAL A 59 14.00 8.49 -9.12
CA VAL A 59 13.56 7.30 -8.38
C VAL A 59 13.90 7.48 -6.90
N THR A 60 13.01 7.08 -5.98
CA THR A 60 13.20 7.19 -4.53
C THR A 60 12.95 5.86 -3.86
N ILE A 61 13.36 5.73 -2.59
CA ILE A 61 13.08 4.54 -1.80
C ILE A 61 11.57 4.24 -1.72
N ASN A 62 10.73 5.28 -1.63
CA ASN A 62 9.27 5.14 -1.60
C ASN A 62 8.72 4.61 -2.93
N HIS A 63 9.34 4.99 -4.06
CA HIS A 63 8.97 4.44 -5.37
C HIS A 63 9.29 2.94 -5.45
N LEU A 64 10.48 2.55 -4.98
CA LEU A 64 10.89 1.15 -4.95
C LEU A 64 10.00 0.32 -4.00
N VAL A 65 9.76 0.80 -2.77
CA VAL A 65 8.84 0.17 -1.80
C VAL A 65 7.46 -0.04 -2.43
N GLY A 66 6.83 1.03 -2.95
CA GLY A 66 5.50 0.93 -3.52
C GLY A 66 5.43 0.01 -4.74
N ARG A 67 6.48 -0.01 -5.56
CA ARG A 67 6.55 -0.89 -6.73
C ARG A 67 6.69 -2.35 -6.33
N ILE A 68 7.55 -2.68 -5.36
CA ILE A 68 7.72 -4.04 -4.85
C ILE A 68 6.45 -4.54 -4.16
N ILE A 69 5.77 -3.68 -3.37
CA ILE A 69 4.45 -4.01 -2.80
C ILE A 69 3.47 -4.33 -3.92
N ALA A 70 3.43 -3.54 -5.00
CA ALA A 70 2.53 -3.81 -6.11
C ALA A 70 2.78 -5.18 -6.76
N LEU A 71 4.05 -5.55 -7.00
CA LEU A 71 4.42 -6.88 -7.49
C LEU A 71 4.02 -7.99 -6.50
N THR A 72 4.21 -7.74 -5.21
CA THR A 72 3.89 -8.71 -4.16
C THR A 72 2.39 -8.99 -4.12
N LEU A 73 1.56 -7.95 -4.25
CA LEU A 73 0.10 -8.06 -4.30
C LEU A 73 -0.40 -8.78 -5.55
N ASP A 74 0.28 -8.59 -6.68
CA ASP A 74 -0.01 -9.29 -7.94
C ASP A 74 0.34 -10.78 -7.83
N ARG A 75 1.54 -11.10 -7.31
CA ARG A 75 2.00 -12.48 -7.07
C ARG A 75 1.14 -13.22 -6.05
N TYR A 76 0.69 -12.54 -5.02
CA TYR A 76 -0.15 -13.10 -3.96
C TYR A 76 -1.49 -12.36 -3.88
N PRO A 77 -2.44 -12.64 -4.78
CA PRO A 77 -3.74 -11.94 -4.83
C PRO A 77 -4.53 -12.01 -3.53
N GLN A 78 -4.24 -12.99 -2.66
CA GLN A 78 -4.85 -13.11 -1.33
C GLN A 78 -4.47 -11.98 -0.37
N LEU A 79 -3.46 -11.17 -0.69
CA LEU A 79 -3.10 -9.94 0.01
C LEU A 79 -3.88 -8.72 -0.51
N ASN A 80 -4.49 -8.83 -1.70
CA ASN A 80 -5.15 -7.73 -2.41
C ASN A 80 -6.66 -7.92 -2.46
N GLY A 81 -7.38 -7.33 -1.51
CA GLY A 81 -8.82 -7.48 -1.44
C GLY A 81 -9.49 -6.62 -0.38
N MET A 82 -10.76 -6.89 -0.14
CA MET A 82 -11.54 -6.22 0.89
C MET A 82 -12.55 -7.19 1.52
N ILE A 83 -13.05 -6.82 2.69
CA ILE A 83 -14.20 -7.48 3.30
C ILE A 83 -15.44 -6.65 2.99
N ALA A 84 -16.44 -7.30 2.40
CA ALA A 84 -17.75 -6.73 2.12
C ALA A 84 -18.82 -7.80 2.38
N ARG A 85 -19.96 -7.43 2.95
CA ARG A 85 -21.08 -8.35 3.23
C ARG A 85 -20.62 -9.64 3.95
N GLN A 86 -19.69 -9.50 4.90
CA GLN A 86 -19.09 -10.60 5.68
C GLN A 86 -18.36 -11.66 4.83
N LYS A 87 -17.93 -11.29 3.62
CA LYS A 87 -17.17 -12.15 2.70
C LYS A 87 -15.90 -11.43 2.25
N ILE A 88 -14.89 -12.23 1.94
CA ILE A 88 -13.64 -11.75 1.36
C ILE A 88 -13.79 -11.67 -0.15
N TYR A 89 -13.50 -10.49 -0.70
CA TYR A 89 -13.44 -10.22 -2.14
C TYR A 89 -12.01 -9.86 -2.52
N LEU A 90 -11.45 -10.54 -3.51
CA LEU A 90 -10.13 -10.23 -4.05
C LEU A 90 -10.29 -9.19 -5.16
N ARG A 91 -9.43 -8.18 -5.14
CA ARG A 91 -9.36 -7.16 -6.20
C ARG A 91 -8.65 -7.75 -7.41
N GLU A 92 -9.09 -7.35 -8.61
CA GLU A 92 -8.45 -7.80 -9.86
C GLU A 92 -7.25 -6.92 -10.24
N ASN A 93 -7.31 -5.63 -9.93
CA ASN A 93 -6.22 -4.69 -10.17
C ASN A 93 -5.44 -4.41 -8.88
N VAL A 94 -4.16 -4.09 -9.02
CA VAL A 94 -3.30 -3.64 -7.91
C VAL A 94 -3.12 -2.12 -7.98
N ASP A 95 -3.66 -1.43 -6.98
CA ASP A 95 -3.61 0.02 -6.87
C ASP A 95 -2.86 0.44 -5.59
N ILE A 96 -1.84 1.30 -5.70
CA ILE A 96 -1.07 1.76 -4.53
C ILE A 96 -1.40 3.21 -4.24
N PHE A 97 -1.86 3.47 -3.02
CA PHE A 97 -2.13 4.83 -2.54
C PHE A 97 -0.94 5.39 -1.78
N PHE A 98 -0.57 6.64 -2.06
CA PHE A 98 0.45 7.39 -1.33
C PHE A 98 -0.17 8.58 -0.62
N GLN A 99 0.18 8.77 0.65
CA GLN A 99 -0.08 10.04 1.33
C GLN A 99 0.99 11.07 0.95
N VAL A 100 0.55 12.27 0.58
CA VAL A 100 1.40 13.40 0.24
C VAL A 100 1.20 14.47 1.31
N ALA A 101 2.28 14.83 1.98
CA ALA A 101 2.33 16.02 2.83
C ALA A 101 2.32 17.28 1.96
N MET A 102 1.44 18.21 2.31
CA MET A 102 1.32 19.53 1.68
C MET A 102 2.15 20.52 2.49
N GLU A 103 2.89 21.39 1.81
CA GLU A 103 3.75 22.38 2.47
C GLU A 103 2.92 23.50 3.13
N ASP A 104 1.76 23.85 2.55
CA ASP A 104 0.90 24.96 3.00
C ASP A 104 -0.23 24.57 3.97
N ALA A 105 -0.29 23.32 4.43
CA ALA A 105 -1.39 22.87 5.29
C ALA A 105 -0.86 22.31 6.61
N GLU A 106 -1.16 23.01 7.71
CA GLU A 106 -0.79 22.58 9.07
C GLU A 106 -1.35 21.19 9.41
N THR A 107 -2.46 20.75 8.79
CA THR A 107 -3.14 19.48 9.11
C THR A 107 -3.72 18.70 7.93
N GLU A 108 -3.59 19.14 6.66
CA GLU A 108 -4.20 18.42 5.52
C GLU A 108 -3.22 17.48 4.80
N LEU A 109 -3.42 16.18 4.97
CA LEU A 109 -2.82 15.16 4.11
C LEU A 109 -3.75 14.86 2.94
N VAL A 110 -3.27 15.03 1.71
CA VAL A 110 -3.97 14.60 0.50
C VAL A 110 -3.24 13.38 -0.06
N GLY A 111 -3.98 12.39 -0.51
CA GLY A 111 -3.36 11.21 -1.13
C GLY A 111 -3.63 11.06 -2.62
N ILE A 112 -2.71 10.34 -3.26
CA ILE A 112 -2.75 9.97 -4.67
C ILE A 112 -2.82 8.46 -4.80
N CYS A 113 -3.63 7.96 -5.72
CA CYS A 113 -3.71 6.53 -6.02
C CYS A 113 -3.07 6.24 -7.38
N ILE A 114 -2.06 5.39 -7.40
CA ILE A 114 -1.43 4.88 -8.62
C ILE A 114 -2.18 3.63 -9.03
N LYS A 115 -2.99 3.77 -10.09
CA LYS A 115 -3.77 2.67 -10.65
C LYS A 115 -2.89 1.70 -11.43
N ASN A 116 -3.24 0.42 -11.38
CA ASN A 116 -2.52 -0.69 -12.05
C ASN A 116 -1.00 -0.63 -11.83
N ALA A 117 -0.59 -0.46 -10.57
CA ALA A 117 0.80 -0.29 -10.20
C ALA A 117 1.70 -1.48 -10.59
N HIS A 118 1.13 -2.69 -10.61
CA HIS A 118 1.82 -3.93 -10.98
C HIS A 118 2.23 -4.00 -12.46
N GLU A 119 1.51 -3.34 -13.35
CA GLU A 119 1.75 -3.33 -14.81
C GLU A 119 2.85 -2.33 -15.24
N LYS A 120 3.25 -1.42 -14.35
CA LYS A 120 4.16 -0.31 -14.69
C LYS A 120 5.62 -0.71 -14.54
N SER A 121 6.52 -0.15 -15.35
CA SER A 121 7.95 -0.19 -15.00
C SER A 121 8.23 0.65 -13.74
N LEU A 122 9.39 0.47 -13.10
CA LEU A 122 9.79 1.30 -11.96
C LEU A 122 9.80 2.79 -12.32
N THR A 123 10.29 3.11 -13.52
CA THR A 123 10.33 4.47 -14.07
C THR A 123 8.93 5.04 -14.28
N GLN A 124 8.05 4.32 -14.98
CA GLN A 124 6.68 4.75 -15.22
C GLN A 124 5.90 4.92 -13.91
N PHE A 125 6.18 4.06 -12.92
CA PHE A 125 5.62 4.17 -11.59
C PHE A 125 6.11 5.43 -10.88
N ALA A 126 7.43 5.68 -10.87
CA ALA A 126 8.03 6.86 -10.27
C ALA A 126 7.51 8.17 -10.91
N GLU A 127 7.51 8.25 -12.25
CA GLU A 127 6.95 9.39 -12.99
C GLU A 127 5.46 9.61 -12.67
N SER A 128 4.68 8.53 -12.58
CA SER A 128 3.26 8.60 -12.21
C SER A 128 3.09 9.19 -10.80
N VAL A 129 3.94 8.80 -9.84
CA VAL A 129 3.93 9.31 -8.47
C VAL A 129 4.31 10.78 -8.46
N ILE A 130 5.42 11.16 -9.10
CA ILE A 130 5.91 12.54 -9.18
C ILE A 130 4.85 13.45 -9.80
N ARG A 131 4.38 13.13 -11.01
CA ARG A 131 3.39 13.93 -11.74
C ARG A 131 2.10 14.12 -10.95
N LYS A 132 1.60 13.07 -10.29
CA LYS A 132 0.38 13.18 -9.47
C LYS A 132 0.64 13.99 -8.20
N THR A 133 1.78 13.82 -7.57
CA THR A 133 2.18 14.59 -6.37
C THR A 133 2.26 16.09 -6.70
N GLU A 134 2.92 16.45 -7.79
CA GLU A 134 3.01 17.84 -8.27
C GLU A 134 1.63 18.42 -8.59
N LYS A 135 0.75 17.63 -9.22
CA LYS A 135 -0.63 18.04 -9.47
C LYS A 135 -1.41 18.28 -8.18
N VAL A 136 -1.21 17.47 -7.15
CA VAL A 136 -1.86 17.65 -5.84
C VAL A 136 -1.33 18.89 -5.13
N ARG A 137 -0.01 19.11 -5.16
CA ARG A 137 0.64 20.27 -4.55
C ARG A 137 0.24 21.58 -5.23
N SER A 138 0.21 21.61 -6.55
CA SER A 138 -0.13 22.81 -7.34
C SER A 138 -1.64 23.09 -7.43
N SER A 139 -2.50 22.07 -7.34
CA SER A 139 -3.94 22.23 -7.56
C SER A 139 -4.72 22.27 -6.26
N LYS A 140 -5.26 23.46 -5.93
CA LYS A 140 -6.34 23.60 -4.94
C LYS A 140 -7.61 22.78 -5.31
N ASN A 141 -7.77 22.40 -6.58
CA ASN A 141 -8.96 21.77 -7.15
C ASN A 141 -8.93 20.23 -7.23
N HIS A 142 -8.03 19.55 -6.51
CA HIS A 142 -7.95 18.09 -6.53
C HIS A 142 -9.31 17.43 -6.15
N PRO A 143 -9.75 16.33 -6.80
CA PRO A 143 -11.04 15.68 -6.53
C PRO A 143 -11.27 15.33 -5.06
N MET A 144 -10.21 14.95 -4.34
CA MET A 144 -10.29 14.68 -2.90
C MET A 144 -10.63 15.95 -2.10
N ARG A 145 -10.01 17.10 -2.44
CA ARG A 145 -10.29 18.39 -1.79
C ARG A 145 -11.70 18.90 -2.11
N LYS A 146 -12.15 18.75 -3.37
CA LYS A 146 -13.55 19.05 -3.76
C LYS A 146 -14.57 18.17 -3.04
N SER A 147 -14.22 16.92 -2.74
CA SER A 147 -15.05 16.03 -1.94
C SER A 147 -15.10 16.52 -0.50
N GLN A 148 -13.94 16.76 0.13
CA GLN A 148 -13.83 17.30 1.50
C GLN A 148 -14.59 18.61 1.70
N SER A 149 -14.49 19.56 0.77
CA SER A 149 -15.19 20.85 0.84
C SER A 149 -16.71 20.70 0.81
N ARG A 150 -17.27 19.77 0.02
CA ARG A 150 -18.72 19.49 0.00
C ARG A 150 -19.21 18.84 1.29
N PHE A 151 -18.39 17.99 1.90
CA PHE A 151 -18.70 17.43 3.22
C PHE A 151 -18.69 18.48 4.33
N GLY A 152 -17.98 19.60 4.15
CA GLY A 152 -17.94 20.71 5.13
C GLY A 152 -19.29 21.41 5.36
N ILE A 153 -20.26 21.28 4.45
CA ILE A 153 -21.61 21.86 4.60
C ILE A 153 -22.48 21.02 5.55
N ILE A 154 -22.10 19.77 5.80
CA ILE A 154 -22.93 18.80 6.52
C ILE A 154 -22.67 18.90 8.02
N PRO A 155 -23.73 18.97 8.87
CA PRO A 155 -23.57 19.00 10.32
C PRO A 155 -22.75 17.81 10.85
N TRP A 156 -21.80 18.07 11.74
CA TRP A 156 -20.85 17.07 12.26
C TRP A 156 -21.53 15.81 12.83
N ARG A 157 -22.70 15.96 13.48
CA ARG A 157 -23.47 14.84 14.05
C ARG A 157 -23.97 13.86 12.99
N MET A 158 -24.21 14.32 11.76
CA MET A 158 -24.71 13.48 10.66
C MET A 158 -23.57 12.76 9.93
N MET A 159 -22.35 13.30 9.99
CA MET A 159 -21.21 12.81 9.21
C MET A 159 -20.88 11.33 9.45
N PRO A 160 -20.80 10.82 10.70
CA PRO A 160 -20.45 9.42 10.92
C PRO A 160 -21.46 8.46 10.28
N THR A 161 -22.75 8.78 10.37
CA THR A 161 -23.81 7.96 9.78
C THR A 161 -23.78 8.03 8.27
N LEU A 162 -23.63 9.23 7.70
CA LEU A 162 -23.53 9.44 6.27
C LEU A 162 -22.33 8.71 5.66
N VAL A 163 -21.15 8.87 6.25
CA VAL A 163 -19.92 8.22 5.76
C VAL A 163 -20.04 6.71 5.79
N LYS A 164 -20.60 6.13 6.87
CA LYS A 164 -20.87 4.69 6.95
C LYS A 164 -21.86 4.24 5.89
N PHE A 165 -22.92 5.00 5.67
CA PHE A 165 -23.93 4.70 4.66
C PHE A 165 -23.35 4.75 3.24
N LEU A 166 -22.62 5.81 2.88
CA LEU A 166 -21.96 5.94 1.59
C LEU A 166 -20.90 4.85 1.37
N ASN A 167 -20.12 4.52 2.40
CA ASN A 167 -19.13 3.44 2.36
C ASN A 167 -19.81 2.08 2.12
N TRP A 168 -20.91 1.80 2.81
CA TRP A 168 -21.70 0.59 2.61
C TRP A 168 -22.27 0.51 1.19
N LEU A 169 -22.83 1.60 0.68
CA LEU A 169 -23.36 1.66 -0.68
C LEU A 169 -22.25 1.48 -1.74
N GLN A 170 -21.09 2.09 -1.53
CA GLN A 170 -19.96 2.05 -2.45
C GLN A 170 -19.26 0.69 -2.51
N TYR A 171 -19.11 -0.02 -1.39
CA TYR A 171 -18.31 -1.26 -1.32
C TYR A 171 -19.14 -2.51 -1.09
N ASP A 172 -20.15 -2.49 -0.22
CA ASP A 172 -21.01 -3.66 0.01
C ASP A 172 -22.00 -3.87 -1.16
N TRP A 173 -22.55 -2.79 -1.71
CA TRP A 173 -23.40 -2.84 -2.91
C TRP A 173 -22.67 -2.53 -4.21
N ASN A 174 -21.41 -2.11 -4.11
CA ASN A 174 -20.55 -1.82 -5.25
C ASN A 174 -21.12 -0.78 -6.23
N PHE A 175 -21.77 0.26 -5.71
CA PHE A 175 -22.28 1.38 -6.51
C PHE A 175 -21.20 2.43 -6.76
N ASN A 176 -21.21 3.00 -7.97
CA ASN A 176 -20.36 4.15 -8.29
C ASN A 176 -21.04 5.44 -7.83
N LEU A 177 -20.48 6.07 -6.80
CA LEU A 177 -20.98 7.30 -6.19
C LEU A 177 -20.23 8.55 -6.68
N SER A 178 -19.51 8.46 -7.80
CA SER A 178 -18.76 9.60 -8.37
C SER A 178 -19.67 10.79 -8.68
N TRP A 179 -20.94 10.55 -9.02
CA TRP A 179 -21.94 11.59 -9.26
C TRP A 179 -22.29 12.39 -8.00
N LEU A 180 -22.20 11.78 -6.82
CA LEU A 180 -22.29 12.47 -5.52
C LEU A 180 -20.98 13.14 -5.10
N GLY A 181 -19.93 12.99 -5.90
CA GLY A 181 -18.62 13.51 -5.58
C GLY A 181 -17.74 12.63 -4.72
N VAL A 182 -18.16 11.39 -4.49
CA VAL A 182 -17.35 10.41 -3.78
C VAL A 182 -16.41 9.73 -4.79
N PRO A 183 -15.09 9.86 -4.65
CA PRO A 183 -14.16 9.28 -5.60
C PRO A 183 -14.25 7.75 -5.60
N LYS A 184 -14.25 7.18 -6.81
CA LYS A 184 -14.23 5.74 -7.04
C LYS A 184 -12.97 5.12 -6.42
N ASP A 185 -13.16 4.35 -5.35
CA ASP A 185 -12.14 3.52 -4.71
C ASP A 185 -10.78 4.22 -4.59
N ALA A 186 -10.80 5.32 -3.83
CA ALA A 186 -9.71 6.28 -3.82
C ALA A 186 -8.44 5.77 -3.13
N MET A 187 -8.56 4.81 -2.20
CA MET A 187 -7.45 4.25 -1.43
C MET A 187 -6.87 2.97 -2.04
N GLY A 188 -7.60 2.31 -2.95
CA GLY A 188 -7.09 1.17 -3.71
C GLY A 188 -6.72 -0.04 -2.86
N SER A 189 -5.66 -0.74 -3.27
CA SER A 189 -5.24 -2.04 -2.73
C SER A 189 -4.47 -1.94 -1.42
N ILE A 190 -3.45 -1.08 -1.33
CA ILE A 190 -2.67 -0.82 -0.11
C ILE A 190 -2.30 0.65 -0.06
N MET A 191 -2.26 1.19 1.16
CA MET A 191 -1.77 2.53 1.43
C MET A 191 -0.29 2.51 1.86
N VAL A 192 0.50 3.41 1.29
CA VAL A 192 1.90 3.66 1.63
C VAL A 192 2.01 5.09 2.15
N THR A 193 2.61 5.27 3.31
CA THR A 193 2.82 6.59 3.91
C THR A 193 4.29 6.79 4.24
N SER A 194 4.87 7.89 3.78
CA SER A 194 6.29 8.16 3.89
C SER A 194 6.55 9.04 5.11
N VAL A 195 6.64 8.44 6.28
CA VAL A 195 6.92 9.16 7.54
C VAL A 195 8.39 9.51 7.70
N GLY A 196 9.27 8.81 6.98
CA GLY A 196 10.70 9.08 6.99
C GLY A 196 11.10 10.45 6.47
N THR A 197 10.31 11.06 5.58
CA THR A 197 10.54 12.45 5.13
C THR A 197 10.30 13.46 6.25
N LEU A 198 9.60 13.06 7.32
CA LEU A 198 9.40 13.84 8.54
C LEU A 198 10.41 13.45 9.64
N GLY A 199 11.44 12.67 9.31
CA GLY A 199 12.48 12.23 10.23
C GLY A 199 12.12 11.01 11.09
N MET A 200 10.89 10.51 11.03
CA MET A 200 10.42 9.43 11.90
C MET A 200 10.90 8.06 11.42
N GLN A 201 11.52 7.28 12.30
CA GLN A 201 12.07 5.95 11.99
C GLN A 201 11.05 4.81 12.16
N LEU A 202 10.17 4.90 13.15
CA LEU A 202 9.25 3.83 13.54
C LEU A 202 7.87 4.42 13.86
N VAL A 203 6.88 4.22 12.99
CA VAL A 203 5.52 4.75 13.17
C VAL A 203 4.53 3.75 12.62
N PHE A 204 3.55 3.35 13.42
CA PHE A 204 2.39 2.62 12.93
C PHE A 204 1.29 3.59 12.56
N VAL A 205 0.57 3.30 11.49
CA VAL A 205 -0.54 4.13 11.02
C VAL A 205 -1.79 3.27 10.93
N PRO A 206 -2.89 3.67 11.60
CA PRO A 206 -4.09 2.83 11.70
C PRO A 206 -4.79 2.69 10.35
N LEU A 207 -5.48 1.58 10.16
CA LEU A 207 -6.32 1.37 8.98
C LEU A 207 -7.45 2.39 8.90
N THR A 208 -7.68 2.91 7.69
CA THR A 208 -8.81 3.81 7.42
C THR A 208 -9.99 3.02 6.85
N HIS A 209 -11.04 2.82 7.65
CA HIS A 209 -12.19 2.00 7.24
C HIS A 209 -12.95 2.51 6.01
N ILE A 210 -12.86 3.81 5.70
CA ILE A 210 -13.53 4.43 4.54
C ILE A 210 -12.98 3.88 3.21
N GLY A 211 -11.74 3.40 3.17
CA GLY A 211 -11.11 2.85 1.96
C GLY A 211 -11.31 1.36 1.72
N ARG A 212 -11.76 0.61 2.75
CA ARG A 212 -11.79 -0.86 2.75
C ARG A 212 -10.45 -1.49 2.30
N THR A 213 -9.35 -0.80 2.58
CA THR A 213 -8.00 -1.27 2.30
C THR A 213 -7.57 -2.24 3.40
N PRO A 214 -7.05 -3.44 3.06
CA PRO A 214 -6.70 -4.49 4.02
C PRO A 214 -5.36 -4.22 4.75
N GLY A 215 -4.57 -3.25 4.29
CA GLY A 215 -3.26 -2.96 4.84
C GLY A 215 -2.76 -1.54 4.55
N GLN A 216 -1.92 -1.04 5.46
CA GLN A 216 -1.20 0.21 5.35
C GLN A 216 0.26 0.01 5.79
N ILE A 217 1.20 0.64 5.08
CA ILE A 217 2.63 0.52 5.33
C ILE A 217 3.22 1.92 5.49
N ALA A 218 3.84 2.18 6.64
CA ALA A 218 4.61 3.38 6.87
C ALA A 218 6.10 3.12 6.61
N VAL A 219 6.69 3.95 5.77
CA VAL A 219 8.10 3.91 5.39
C VAL A 219 8.85 4.89 6.30
N GLY A 220 9.70 4.35 7.17
CA GLY A 220 10.53 5.12 8.11
C GLY A 220 11.66 5.89 7.44
N SER A 221 12.37 6.71 8.21
CA SER A 221 13.63 7.32 7.79
C SER A 221 14.73 6.26 7.76
N ILE A 222 15.69 6.42 6.85
CA ILE A 222 16.86 5.54 6.76
C ILE A 222 17.82 5.91 7.88
N TYR A 223 18.29 4.91 8.62
CA TYR A 223 19.19 5.10 9.75
C TYR A 223 20.34 4.10 9.69
N LYS A 224 21.45 4.44 10.37
CA LYS A 224 22.61 3.56 10.49
C LYS A 224 22.40 2.63 11.68
N LYS A 225 22.65 1.33 11.52
CA LYS A 225 22.57 0.33 12.58
C LYS A 225 23.80 -0.58 12.53
N PRO A 226 24.47 -0.84 13.67
CA PRO A 226 25.50 -1.86 13.75
C PRO A 226 24.86 -3.25 13.60
N VAL A 227 25.43 -4.09 12.74
CA VAL A 227 25.00 -5.47 12.53
C VAL A 227 26.22 -6.39 12.48
N VAL A 228 25.99 -7.67 12.76
CA VAL A 228 27.01 -8.72 12.61
C VAL A 228 26.87 -9.30 11.20
N ASN A 229 27.95 -9.34 10.44
CA ASN A 229 27.97 -9.97 9.11
C ASN A 229 28.27 -11.48 9.22
N ASP A 230 28.32 -12.16 8.08
CA ASP A 230 28.57 -13.61 8.01
C ASP A 230 29.98 -14.02 8.50
N ASP A 231 30.91 -13.05 8.57
CA ASP A 231 32.28 -13.23 9.09
C ASP A 231 32.39 -12.92 10.59
N ASP A 232 31.27 -12.84 11.32
CA ASP A 232 31.17 -12.48 12.74
C ASP A 232 31.74 -11.08 13.09
N GLN A 233 31.82 -10.18 12.12
CA GLN A 233 32.33 -8.81 12.30
C GLN A 233 31.19 -7.79 12.43
N ILE A 234 31.41 -6.76 13.26
CA ILE A 234 30.48 -5.64 13.38
C ILE A 234 30.71 -4.68 12.21
N GLU A 235 29.68 -4.48 11.40
CA GLU A 235 29.64 -3.47 10.34
C GLU A 235 28.45 -2.52 10.51
N VAL A 236 28.58 -1.31 9.99
CA VAL A 236 27.49 -0.32 10.01
C VAL A 236 26.71 -0.39 8.69
N ARG A 237 25.43 -0.72 8.77
CA ARG A 237 24.54 -0.83 7.61
C ARG A 237 23.41 0.19 7.66
N LYS A 238 22.95 0.63 6.48
CA LYS A 238 21.74 1.46 6.36
C LYS A 238 20.51 0.57 6.44
N ARG A 239 19.65 0.85 7.43
CA ARG A 239 18.41 0.12 7.69
C ARG A 239 17.20 1.01 7.42
N LEU A 240 16.12 0.36 7.02
CA LEU A 240 14.82 0.97 6.78
C LEU A 240 13.73 0.16 7.48
N ASN A 241 12.91 0.80 8.30
CA ASN A 241 11.74 0.15 8.88
C ASN A 241 10.52 0.35 7.99
N LEU A 242 9.86 -0.75 7.64
CA LEU A 242 8.50 -0.76 7.10
C LEU A 242 7.55 -1.18 8.23
N CYS A 243 6.79 -0.22 8.73
CA CYS A 243 5.79 -0.48 9.77
C CYS A 243 4.45 -0.79 9.10
N CYS A 244 4.09 -2.06 9.13
CA CYS A 244 2.89 -2.58 8.47
C CYS A 244 1.75 -2.68 9.49
N THR A 245 0.57 -2.22 9.08
CA THR A 245 -0.69 -2.40 9.81
C THR A 245 -1.67 -3.11 8.89
N PHE A 246 -2.26 -4.22 9.29
CA PHE A 246 -3.19 -4.98 8.44
C PHE A 246 -4.35 -5.60 9.22
N ASP A 247 -5.47 -5.85 8.53
CA ASP A 247 -6.67 -6.43 9.12
C ASP A 247 -6.52 -7.94 9.25
N HIS A 248 -6.49 -8.45 10.49
CA HIS A 248 -6.30 -9.86 10.82
C HIS A 248 -7.42 -10.76 10.32
N ARG A 249 -8.61 -10.19 10.04
CA ARG A 249 -9.71 -10.95 9.41
C ARG A 249 -9.37 -11.29 7.96
N PHE A 250 -8.58 -10.46 7.30
CA PHE A 250 -8.22 -10.58 5.90
C PHE A 250 -6.86 -11.29 5.71
N MET A 251 -5.84 -10.85 6.45
CA MET A 251 -4.46 -11.33 6.38
C MET A 251 -4.04 -12.01 7.69
N ASP A 252 -3.25 -13.07 7.56
CA ASP A 252 -2.66 -13.81 8.69
C ASP A 252 -1.12 -13.77 8.60
N GLY A 253 -0.44 -14.36 9.59
CA GLY A 253 1.02 -14.40 9.63
C GLY A 253 1.66 -15.15 8.45
N LEU A 254 0.97 -16.12 7.85
CA LEU A 254 1.48 -16.83 6.67
C LEU A 254 1.52 -15.90 5.46
N LEU A 255 0.45 -15.14 5.23
CA LEU A 255 0.40 -14.16 4.15
C LEU A 255 1.34 -12.97 4.41
N ALA A 256 1.40 -12.49 5.65
CA ALA A 256 2.33 -11.44 6.04
C ALA A 256 3.79 -11.87 5.82
N SER A 257 4.16 -13.11 6.15
CA SER A 257 5.52 -13.63 5.93
C SER A 257 5.87 -13.75 4.45
N LYS A 258 4.93 -14.08 3.56
CA LYS A 258 5.17 -14.08 2.10
C LYS A 258 5.52 -12.68 1.58
N MET A 259 4.81 -11.67 2.06
CA MET A 259 5.10 -10.27 1.72
C MET A 259 6.45 -9.83 2.28
N ALA A 260 6.72 -10.14 3.54
CA ALA A 260 7.99 -9.81 4.18
C ALA A 260 9.19 -10.45 3.46
N LYS A 261 9.09 -11.74 3.11
CA LYS A 261 10.13 -12.46 2.36
C LYS A 261 10.41 -11.83 1.00
N MET A 262 9.36 -11.45 0.26
CA MET A 262 9.52 -10.82 -1.05
C MET A 262 10.16 -9.43 -0.96
N LEU A 263 9.73 -8.62 0.02
CA LEU A 263 10.33 -7.32 0.29
C LEU A 263 11.81 -7.46 0.69
N THR A 264 12.11 -8.34 1.62
CA THR A 264 13.49 -8.60 2.10
C THR A 264 14.39 -9.01 0.93
N ALA A 265 13.97 -10.02 0.16
CA ALA A 265 14.77 -10.53 -0.94
C ALA A 265 15.03 -9.48 -2.03
N MET A 266 14.05 -8.63 -2.37
CA MET A 266 14.22 -7.59 -3.38
C MET A 266 15.01 -6.37 -2.89
N PHE A 267 14.99 -6.07 -1.58
CA PHE A 267 15.78 -4.97 -1.02
C PHE A 267 17.25 -5.35 -0.82
N GLU A 268 17.49 -6.56 -0.33
CA GLU A 268 18.84 -7.07 -0.11
C GLU A 268 19.51 -7.44 -1.42
N ASN A 269 18.76 -7.92 -2.41
CA ASN A 269 19.27 -8.28 -3.73
C ASN A 269 18.44 -7.63 -4.84
N PRO A 270 18.66 -6.33 -5.16
CA PRO A 270 17.87 -5.62 -6.15
C PRO A 270 17.91 -6.24 -7.56
N GLU A 271 18.95 -7.00 -7.91
CA GLU A 271 18.99 -7.73 -9.19
C GLU A 271 17.83 -8.74 -9.32
N LYS A 272 17.37 -9.33 -8.20
CA LYS A 272 16.18 -10.20 -8.18
C LYS A 272 14.91 -9.45 -8.56
N TYR A 273 14.87 -8.13 -8.44
CA TYR A 273 13.76 -7.33 -8.94
C TYR A 273 13.72 -7.38 -10.47
N ASP A 274 14.86 -7.15 -11.13
CA ASP A 274 14.94 -7.18 -12.60
C ASP A 274 14.67 -8.59 -13.13
N ASP A 275 15.28 -9.62 -12.52
CA ASP A 275 15.02 -11.02 -12.89
C ASP A 275 13.52 -11.39 -12.74
N TYR A 276 12.87 -10.88 -11.69
CA TYR A 276 11.45 -11.12 -11.48
C TYR A 276 10.59 -10.47 -12.58
N ILE A 277 10.93 -9.25 -12.98
CA ILE A 277 10.24 -8.56 -14.08
C ILE A 277 10.46 -9.31 -15.40
N GLU A 278 11.69 -9.74 -15.71
CA GLU A 278 11.99 -10.53 -16.90
C GLU A 278 11.25 -11.87 -16.92
N ALA A 279 11.15 -12.53 -15.78
CA ALA A 279 10.37 -13.75 -15.63
C ALA A 279 8.87 -13.52 -15.90
N GLN A 280 8.29 -12.41 -15.41
CA GLN A 280 6.90 -12.05 -15.71
C GLN A 280 6.68 -11.81 -17.21
N ILE A 281 7.59 -11.08 -17.87
CA ILE A 281 7.50 -10.80 -19.31
C ILE A 281 7.62 -12.09 -20.14
N SER A 282 8.53 -12.97 -19.74
CA SER A 282 8.79 -14.24 -20.44
C SER A 282 7.79 -15.36 -20.09
N GLY A 283 6.86 -15.13 -19.16
CA GLY A 283 5.90 -16.14 -18.68
C GLY A 283 6.55 -17.29 -17.90
N LYS A 284 7.80 -17.12 -17.43
CA LYS A 284 8.53 -18.15 -16.67
C LYS A 284 8.19 -18.08 -15.19
N GLU A 285 8.21 -19.24 -14.52
CA GLU A 285 7.99 -19.32 -13.08
C GLU A 285 9.22 -18.78 -12.32
N PHE A 286 9.08 -17.65 -11.65
CA PHE A 286 10.14 -17.11 -10.79
C PHE A 286 10.10 -17.72 -9.39
N LYS A 287 11.10 -18.51 -9.02
CA LYS A 287 11.23 -19.10 -7.69
C LYS A 287 12.08 -18.21 -6.78
N PHE A 288 11.44 -17.57 -5.80
CA PHE A 288 12.15 -16.94 -4.69
C PHE A 288 12.74 -18.04 -3.80
N ARG A 289 14.05 -18.29 -3.91
CA ARG A 289 14.80 -18.88 -2.80
C ARG A 289 15.16 -17.76 -1.84
N VAL A 290 14.53 -17.79 -0.68
CA VAL A 290 15.06 -17.13 0.51
C VAL A 290 16.01 -18.19 1.06
N GLU A 291 17.30 -17.98 0.85
CA GLU A 291 18.34 -18.75 1.54
C GLU A 291 18.31 -18.37 3.03
#